data_AF-A0A2V8T485-F1
#
_entry.id   AF-A0A2V8T485-F1
#
_cell.length_a   1.000
_cell.length_b   1.000
_cell.length_c   1.000
_cell.angle_alpha   90.00
_cell.angle_beta   90.00
_cell.angle_gamma   90.00
#
_symmetry.space_group_name_H-M   'P 1'
#
loop_
_entity.id
_entity.type
_entity.pdbx_description
1 polymer ?
#
loop_
_entity_poly.entity_id
_entity_poly.type
_entity_poly.pdbx_seq_one_letter_code
_entity_poly.pdbx_strand_id
1 'polypeptide(L)'
;GKGSGPGSAKGDNGGPGGKDRNGLYGSVDDPNGPVSYNRFAQTPERTPIVWLHRPTPVITPEAQANKVKGEVWLRATFGEDGKISDIEVIREVPFMTESAIEALQRSRFRPATIKGRPVTLVSVPVRINVDIVQR
;
A
#
# COMPACT_ATOMS: atom_id res chain seq x y z
N GLY A 1 12.04 -30.56 -45.79
CA GLY A 1 10.77 -29.98 -45.30
C GLY A 1 11.08 -28.66 -44.64
N LYS A 2 10.27 -27.62 -44.93
CA LYS A 2 10.37 -26.28 -44.33
C LYS A 2 10.19 -26.37 -42.81
N GLY A 3 11.05 -25.66 -42.07
CA GLY A 3 10.95 -25.53 -40.61
C GLY A 3 9.90 -24.51 -40.19
N SER A 4 9.42 -24.68 -38.95
CA SER A 4 8.65 -23.68 -38.22
C SER A 4 8.98 -23.84 -36.73
N GLY A 5 9.99 -23.10 -36.26
CA GLY A 5 10.09 -22.76 -34.85
C GLY A 5 9.19 -21.53 -34.60
N PRO A 6 8.32 -21.52 -33.59
CA PRO A 6 7.71 -20.29 -33.16
C PRO A 6 8.73 -19.54 -32.28
N GLY A 7 9.57 -18.76 -32.95
CA GLY A 7 10.09 -17.53 -32.37
C GLY A 7 9.01 -16.47 -32.48
N SER A 8 8.46 -16.04 -31.35
CA SER A 8 7.66 -14.84 -31.16
C SER A 8 7.45 -14.67 -29.66
N ALA A 9 7.60 -13.53 -29.03
CA ALA A 9 8.09 -12.22 -29.41
C ALA A 9 8.06 -11.40 -28.11
N LYS A 10 8.89 -10.36 -28.07
CA LYS A 10 8.54 -9.03 -27.54
C LYS A 10 8.31 -8.94 -26.03
N GLY A 11 9.25 -8.24 -25.41
CA GLY A 11 9.36 -8.11 -23.98
C GLY A 11 8.20 -7.42 -23.31
N ASP A 12 8.17 -7.62 -22.00
CA ASP A 12 7.40 -6.82 -21.09
C ASP A 12 8.37 -6.25 -20.07
N ASN A 13 8.46 -4.93 -20.10
CA ASN A 13 9.03 -4.13 -19.03
C ASN A 13 8.56 -4.70 -17.69
N GLY A 14 9.51 -5.03 -16.81
CA GLY A 14 9.22 -5.38 -15.42
C GLY A 14 8.55 -4.23 -14.69
N GLY A 15 7.23 -4.12 -14.84
CA GLY A 15 6.33 -3.30 -14.04
C GLY A 15 5.76 -4.14 -12.89
N PRO A 16 5.55 -3.55 -11.69
CA PRO A 16 5.45 -4.32 -10.46
C PRO A 16 4.08 -4.99 -10.34
N GLY A 17 4.08 -6.31 -10.14
CA GLY A 17 2.90 -7.08 -9.75
C GLY A 17 2.05 -7.56 -10.92
N GLY A 18 2.42 -8.72 -11.49
CA GLY A 18 1.56 -9.46 -12.40
C GLY A 18 0.22 -9.78 -11.75
N LYS A 19 -0.86 -9.27 -12.33
CA LYS A 19 -2.22 -9.75 -12.05
C LYS A 19 -2.30 -11.17 -12.61
N ASP A 20 -2.73 -12.13 -11.81
CA ASP A 20 -3.12 -13.43 -12.38
C ASP A 20 -4.36 -13.26 -13.28
N ARG A 21 -4.75 -14.32 -13.99
CA ARG A 21 -5.92 -14.31 -14.90
C ARG A 21 -7.25 -14.00 -14.20
N ASN A 22 -7.25 -13.88 -12.87
CA ASN A 22 -8.41 -13.58 -12.04
C ASN A 22 -8.30 -12.22 -11.31
N GLY A 23 -7.30 -11.40 -11.66
CA GLY A 23 -7.12 -10.05 -11.13
C GLY A 23 -6.59 -10.00 -9.69
N LEU A 24 -6.07 -11.10 -9.15
CA LEU A 24 -5.56 -11.20 -7.80
C LEU A 24 -4.03 -10.99 -7.81
N TYR A 25 -3.54 -10.13 -6.92
CA TYR A 25 -2.10 -9.96 -6.76
C TYR A 25 -1.52 -11.17 -6.02
N GLY A 26 -0.62 -11.87 -6.72
CA GLY A 26 0.22 -12.95 -6.23
C GLY A 26 -0.23 -14.35 -6.65
N SER A 27 0.62 -15.08 -7.39
CA SER A 27 0.56 -16.54 -7.46
C SER A 27 0.97 -17.11 -6.09
N VAL A 28 0.32 -18.18 -5.63
CA VAL A 28 0.71 -18.89 -4.39
C VAL A 28 2.14 -19.44 -4.46
N ASP A 29 2.68 -19.55 -5.67
CA ASP A 29 3.97 -20.16 -5.96
C ASP A 29 5.15 -19.18 -5.98
N ASP A 30 4.92 -17.86 -5.90
CA ASP A 30 5.98 -16.87 -5.76
C ASP A 30 6.05 -16.35 -4.30
N PRO A 31 6.99 -16.85 -3.48
CA PRO A 31 7.10 -16.43 -2.09
C PRO A 31 7.57 -14.97 -1.91
N ASN A 32 8.05 -14.31 -2.98
CA ASN A 32 8.51 -12.92 -2.97
C ASN A 32 7.55 -11.97 -3.72
N GLY A 33 6.45 -12.50 -4.25
CA GLY A 33 5.48 -11.73 -5.01
C GLY A 33 4.63 -10.81 -4.12
N PRO A 34 4.03 -9.75 -4.69
CA PRO A 34 3.09 -8.92 -3.95
C PRO A 34 1.86 -9.72 -3.50
N VAL A 35 1.53 -9.63 -2.20
CA VAL A 35 0.40 -10.32 -1.56
C VAL A 35 -0.72 -9.32 -1.30
N SER A 36 -1.93 -9.63 -1.75
CA SER A 36 -3.11 -8.80 -1.45
C SER A 36 -3.42 -8.75 0.05
N TYR A 37 -3.77 -7.57 0.59
CA TYR A 37 -4.12 -7.41 2.01
C TYR A 37 -5.21 -8.40 2.48
N ASN A 38 -6.26 -8.61 1.70
CA ASN A 38 -7.34 -9.56 2.04
C ASN A 38 -6.86 -11.01 2.15
N ARG A 39 -5.92 -11.42 1.29
CA ARG A 39 -5.32 -12.75 1.36
C ARG A 39 -4.42 -12.83 2.58
N PHE A 40 -3.55 -11.84 2.76
CA PHE A 40 -2.70 -11.72 3.94
C PHE A 40 -3.54 -11.78 5.22
N ALA A 41 -4.75 -11.19 5.24
CA ALA A 41 -5.67 -11.25 6.38
C ALA A 41 -6.06 -12.68 6.81
N GLN A 42 -5.98 -13.65 5.91
CA GLN A 42 -6.42 -15.03 6.12
C GLN A 42 -5.25 -16.03 6.22
N THR A 43 -4.03 -15.58 5.95
CA THR A 43 -2.84 -16.45 5.97
C THR A 43 -2.44 -16.83 7.40
N PRO A 44 -2.15 -18.12 7.70
CA PRO A 44 -1.59 -18.53 8.99
C PRO A 44 -0.14 -18.05 9.17
N GLU A 45 0.34 -18.01 10.42
CA GLU A 45 1.73 -17.68 10.75
C GLU A 45 2.21 -16.33 10.17
N ARG A 46 1.30 -15.36 10.15
CA ARG A 46 1.55 -14.01 9.66
C ARG A 46 1.89 -13.04 10.78
N THR A 47 2.77 -12.09 10.48
CA THR A 47 3.02 -10.90 11.31
C THR A 47 2.64 -9.67 10.51
N PRO A 48 1.64 -8.86 10.92
CA PRO A 48 1.28 -7.64 10.21
C PRO A 48 2.41 -6.61 10.27
N ILE A 49 2.29 -5.55 9.47
CA ILE A 49 3.19 -4.40 9.57
C ILE A 49 3.17 -3.85 11.00
N VAL A 50 4.32 -3.34 11.45
CA VAL A 50 4.42 -2.63 12.72
C VAL A 50 4.89 -1.22 12.45
N TRP A 51 4.07 -0.24 12.80
CA TRP A 51 4.45 1.17 12.68
C TRP A 51 5.61 1.47 13.64
N LEU A 52 6.73 1.93 13.08
CA LEU A 52 7.89 2.38 13.84
C LEU A 52 7.83 3.88 14.08
N HIS A 53 7.40 4.61 13.06
CA HIS A 53 7.19 6.04 13.11
C HIS A 53 6.01 6.40 12.22
N ARG A 54 5.01 7.09 12.78
CA ARG A 54 3.81 7.50 12.07
C ARG A 54 3.49 8.95 12.42
N PRO A 55 4.03 9.92 11.66
CA PRO A 55 3.75 11.32 11.92
C PRO A 55 2.26 11.61 11.74
N THR A 56 1.73 12.52 12.53
CA THR A 56 0.40 13.08 12.32
C THR A 56 0.43 14.00 11.09
N PRO A 57 -0.64 14.07 10.28
CA PRO A 57 -0.77 15.08 9.24
C PRO A 57 -0.60 16.48 9.82
N VAL A 58 0.13 17.33 9.09
CA VAL A 58 0.22 18.75 9.39
C VAL A 58 -1.14 19.39 9.12
N ILE A 59 -1.72 20.05 10.12
CA ILE A 59 -2.99 20.75 9.98
C ILE A 59 -2.77 21.98 9.09
N THR A 60 -3.48 22.08 7.97
CA THR A 60 -3.41 23.24 7.08
C THR A 60 -4.18 24.42 7.68
N PRO A 61 -3.77 25.68 7.40
CA PRO A 61 -4.50 26.87 7.85
C PRO A 61 -5.98 26.85 7.41
N GLU A 62 -6.24 26.37 6.20
CA GLU A 62 -7.58 26.26 5.61
C GLU A 62 -8.42 25.23 6.36
N ALA A 63 -7.86 24.06 6.67
CA ALA A 63 -8.55 23.06 7.47
C ALA A 63 -8.88 23.59 8.87
N GLN A 64 -7.95 24.32 9.48
CA GLN A 64 -8.13 24.94 10.79
C GLN A 64 -9.24 26.00 10.76
N ALA A 65 -9.20 26.92 9.80
CA ALA A 65 -10.21 27.97 9.63
C ALA A 65 -11.62 27.39 9.40
N ASN A 66 -11.71 26.29 8.65
CA ASN A 66 -12.98 25.61 8.35
C ASN A 66 -13.38 24.55 9.39
N LYS A 67 -12.60 24.39 10.49
CA LYS A 67 -12.83 23.39 11.54
C LYS A 67 -13.05 21.97 11.00
N VAL A 68 -12.28 21.61 9.97
CA VAL A 68 -12.38 20.32 9.29
C VAL A 68 -12.11 19.17 10.27
N LYS A 69 -13.02 18.21 10.29
CA LYS A 69 -12.90 16.97 11.06
C LYS A 69 -13.32 15.81 10.19
N GLY A 70 -12.70 14.65 10.40
CA GLY A 70 -13.07 13.44 9.69
C GLY A 70 -11.94 12.44 9.59
N GLU A 71 -12.04 11.58 8.59
CA GLU A 71 -11.13 10.46 8.39
C GLU A 71 -10.73 10.39 6.93
N VAL A 72 -9.43 10.50 6.69
CA VAL A 72 -8.85 10.20 5.39
C VAL A 72 -8.63 8.69 5.32
N TRP A 73 -9.23 8.06 4.30
CA TRP A 73 -9.00 6.66 4.01
C TRP A 73 -8.10 6.55 2.80
N LEU A 74 -6.94 5.94 2.99
CA LEU A 74 -5.96 5.68 1.95
C LEU A 74 -5.83 4.18 1.73
N ARG A 75 -5.35 3.82 0.55
CA ARG A 75 -4.90 2.48 0.22
C ARG A 75 -3.48 2.57 -0.29
N ALA A 76 -2.58 1.69 0.16
CA ALA A 76 -1.19 1.75 -0.26
C ALA A 76 -0.56 0.36 -0.38
N THR A 77 0.57 0.31 -1.08
CA THR A 77 1.47 -0.83 -1.10
C THR A 77 2.56 -0.65 -0.05
N PHE A 78 2.76 -1.69 0.77
CA PHE A 78 3.79 -1.74 1.80
C PHE A 78 4.84 -2.76 1.36
N GLY A 79 5.99 -2.28 0.93
CA GLY A 79 7.09 -3.11 0.45
C GLY A 79 7.76 -3.91 1.56
N GLU A 80 8.33 -5.05 1.16
CA GLU A 80 9.24 -5.84 2.00
C GLU A 80 10.52 -5.08 2.38
N ASP A 81 10.84 -4.01 1.64
CA ASP A 81 11.97 -3.11 1.89
C ASP A 81 11.65 -2.00 2.92
N GLY A 82 10.43 -1.98 3.47
CA GLY A 82 9.98 -0.99 4.43
C GLY A 82 9.59 0.36 3.81
N LYS A 83 9.37 0.42 2.48
CA LYS A 83 8.86 1.61 1.79
C LYS A 83 7.37 1.49 1.48
N ILE A 84 6.73 2.65 1.35
CA ILE A 84 5.32 2.77 0.98
C ILE A 84 5.25 3.31 -0.45
N SER A 85 4.47 2.65 -1.31
CA SER A 85 4.22 3.05 -2.70
C SER A 85 2.73 2.96 -3.04
N ASP A 86 2.36 3.37 -4.25
CA ASP A 86 1.01 3.21 -4.82
C ASP A 86 -0.11 3.70 -3.89
N ILE A 87 0.08 4.90 -3.34
CA ILE A 87 -0.90 5.50 -2.43
C ILE A 87 -2.09 6.02 -3.25
N GLU A 88 -3.27 5.52 -2.91
CA GLU A 88 -4.55 5.85 -3.51
C GLU A 88 -5.48 6.40 -2.44
N VAL A 89 -6.21 7.47 -2.78
CA VAL A 89 -7.20 8.07 -1.89
C VAL A 89 -8.53 7.35 -2.09
N ILE A 90 -9.04 6.72 -1.03
CA ILE A 90 -10.35 6.05 -1.01
C ILE A 90 -11.43 6.98 -0.47
N ARG A 91 -11.09 7.78 0.54
CA ARG A 91 -11.94 8.84 1.08
C ARG A 91 -11.10 10.06 1.36
N GLU A 92 -11.44 11.13 0.67
CA GLU A 92 -10.85 12.45 0.83
C GLU A 92 -11.48 13.22 1.99
N VAL A 93 -10.68 14.11 2.58
CA VAL A 93 -11.13 15.13 3.52
C VAL A 93 -10.58 16.47 3.01
N PRO A 94 -11.44 17.46 2.71
CA PRO A 94 -11.00 18.75 2.18
C PRO A 94 -9.87 19.36 2.99
N PHE A 95 -8.87 19.91 2.30
CA PHE A 95 -7.69 20.57 2.90
C PHE A 95 -6.76 19.67 3.73
N MET A 96 -7.03 18.36 3.82
CA MET A 96 -6.29 17.41 4.67
C MET A 96 -5.76 16.19 3.93
N THR A 97 -6.36 15.82 2.80
CA THR A 97 -5.96 14.64 2.01
C THR A 97 -4.47 14.66 1.66
N GLU A 98 -3.95 15.80 1.17
CA GLU A 98 -2.55 15.93 0.75
C GLU A 98 -1.58 15.76 1.94
N SER A 99 -1.84 16.47 3.04
CA SER A 99 -1.08 16.35 4.28
C SER A 99 -1.10 14.91 4.84
N ALA A 100 -2.23 14.21 4.71
CA ALA A 100 -2.35 12.81 5.10
C ALA A 100 -1.52 11.87 4.21
N ILE A 101 -1.47 12.12 2.89
CA ILE A 101 -0.60 11.38 1.96
C ILE A 101 0.86 11.60 2.33
N GLU A 102 1.29 12.85 2.55
CA GLU A 102 2.67 13.15 2.94
C GLU A 102 3.06 12.49 4.27
N ALA A 103 2.17 12.53 5.26
CA ALA A 103 2.40 11.88 6.55
C ALA A 103 2.58 10.37 6.38
N LEU A 104 1.78 9.75 5.50
CA LEU A 104 1.93 8.34 5.18
C LEU A 104 3.27 8.08 4.47
N GLN A 105 3.65 8.87 3.48
CA GLN A 105 4.94 8.72 2.77
C GLN A 105 6.16 8.85 3.68
N ARG A 106 6.08 9.71 4.70
CA ARG A 106 7.16 9.92 5.70
C ARG A 106 7.13 8.89 6.83
N SER A 107 6.13 8.00 6.84
CA SER A 107 6.01 6.96 7.86
C SER A 107 7.07 5.87 7.65
N ARG A 108 7.48 5.25 8.76
CA ARG A 108 8.38 4.08 8.75
C ARG A 108 7.68 2.91 9.43
N PHE A 109 7.87 1.73 8.88
CA PHE A 109 7.27 0.51 9.39
C PHE A 109 8.25 -0.65 9.27
N ARG A 110 8.04 -1.67 10.10
CA ARG A 110 8.63 -2.99 9.89
C ARG A 110 7.70 -3.78 8.94
N PRO A 111 8.22 -4.34 7.85
CA PRO A 111 7.44 -5.11 6.89
C PRO A 111 6.63 -6.24 7.52
N ALA A 112 5.51 -6.56 6.88
CA ALA A 112 4.74 -7.73 7.24
C ALA A 112 5.52 -9.00 6.87
N THR A 113 5.32 -10.07 7.64
CA THR A 113 5.97 -11.36 7.37
C THR A 113 4.96 -12.49 7.30
N ILE A 114 5.27 -13.52 6.52
CA ILE A 114 4.58 -14.80 6.50
C ILE A 114 5.64 -15.87 6.77
N LYS A 115 5.45 -16.70 7.80
CA LYS A 115 6.46 -17.71 8.21
C LYS A 115 7.86 -17.11 8.40
N GLY A 116 7.91 -15.89 8.97
CA GLY A 116 9.15 -15.14 9.23
C GLY A 116 9.79 -14.47 8.01
N ARG A 117 9.26 -14.64 6.79
CA ARG A 117 9.78 -14.00 5.58
C ARG A 117 9.04 -12.69 5.29
N PRO A 118 9.73 -11.57 5.02
CA PRO A 118 9.07 -10.32 4.68
C PRO A 118 8.34 -10.43 3.35
N VAL A 119 7.19 -9.78 3.23
CA VAL A 119 6.36 -9.80 2.02
C VAL A 119 5.89 -8.39 1.68
N THR A 120 5.75 -8.12 0.39
CA THR A 120 5.12 -6.90 -0.10
C THR A 120 3.60 -7.03 -0.01
N LEU A 121 2.93 -6.15 0.72
CA LEU A 121 1.47 -6.13 0.83
C LEU A 121 0.88 -5.05 -0.08
N VAL A 122 -0.06 -5.43 -0.93
CA VAL A 122 -0.79 -4.48 -1.79
C VAL A 122 -2.21 -4.26 -1.29
N SER A 123 -2.76 -3.09 -1.65
CA SER A 123 -4.13 -2.72 -1.31
C SER A 123 -4.40 -2.67 0.20
N VAL A 124 -3.43 -2.24 1.00
CA VAL A 124 -3.56 -2.15 2.46
C VAL A 124 -4.34 -0.88 2.82
N PRO A 125 -5.48 -0.98 3.55
CA PRO A 125 -6.24 0.19 3.98
C PRO A 125 -5.53 0.90 5.15
N VAL A 126 -5.40 2.22 5.05
CA VAL A 126 -4.82 3.08 6.08
C VAL A 126 -5.82 4.17 6.43
N ARG A 127 -6.19 4.23 7.72
CA ARG A 127 -7.08 5.27 8.26
C ARG A 127 -6.26 6.33 8.99
N ILE A 128 -6.43 7.58 8.60
CA ILE A 128 -5.83 8.74 9.27
C ILE A 128 -6.96 9.62 9.80
N ASN A 129 -6.99 9.79 11.13
CA ASN A 129 -7.96 10.65 11.77
C ASN A 129 -7.48 12.10 11.70
N VAL A 130 -8.38 12.98 11.29
CA VAL A 130 -8.21 14.42 11.29
C VAL A 130 -9.08 14.97 12.42
N ASP A 131 -8.44 15.38 13.51
CA ASP A 131 -9.07 16.16 14.55
C ASP A 131 -8.22 17.41 14.84
N ILE A 132 -8.85 18.57 14.71
CA ILE A 132 -8.24 19.83 15.11
C ILE A 132 -8.32 19.90 16.62
N VAL A 133 -7.21 19.52 17.27
CA VAL A 133 -7.04 19.71 18.71
C VAL A 133 -7.05 21.20 18.98
N GLN A 134 -8.11 21.69 19.60
CA GLN A 134 -8.14 23.04 20.16
C GLN A 134 -7.15 23.05 21.34
N ARG A 135 -5.99 23.66 21.14
CA ARG A 135 -5.12 24.07 22.25
C ARG A 135 -5.59 25.41 22.78
#